data_AF-A0A9P0JUL9-F1
#
_entry.id   AF-A0A9P0JUL9-F1
#
_cell.length_a   1.000
_cell.length_b   1.000
_cell.length_c   1.000
_cell.angle_alpha   90.00
_cell.angle_beta   90.00
_cell.angle_gamma   90.00
#
_symmetry.space_group_name_H-M   'P 1'
#
loop_
_entity.id
_entity.type
_entity.pdbx_description
1 polymer ?
#
loop_
_entity_poly.entity_id
_entity_poly.type
_entity_poly.pdbx_seq_one_letter_code
_entity_poly.pdbx_strand_id
1 'polypeptide(L)'
;MPKVAPTRLIDCFRELENKCDKTITSKEAYGLRRALEDSDFIFFLTFFHKTLPHVAILFNQFQSRNKDRTLQRIYSKLLKMSMETMEINAEK
;
A
#
# COMPACT_ATOMS: atom_id res chain seq x y z
N MET A 1 -24.09 0.35 -4.92
CA MET A 1 -22.98 1.15 -4.35
C MET A 1 -22.09 1.59 -5.49
N PRO A 2 -21.83 2.88 -5.71
CA PRO A 2 -21.02 3.32 -6.84
C PRO A 2 -19.54 3.00 -6.58
N LYS A 3 -18.95 2.24 -7.49
CA LYS A 3 -17.50 2.00 -7.60
C LYS A 3 -16.84 3.31 -8.07
N VAL A 4 -16.39 4.14 -7.14
CA VAL A 4 -15.55 5.29 -7.50
C VAL A 4 -14.11 4.80 -7.47
N ALA A 5 -13.63 4.31 -8.61
CA ALA A 5 -12.19 4.20 -8.84
C ALA A 5 -11.55 5.58 -8.58
N PRO A 6 -10.27 5.66 -8.16
CA PRO A 6 -9.55 6.92 -8.09
C PRO A 6 -9.30 7.45 -9.51
N THR A 7 -10.35 7.96 -10.14
CA THR A 7 -10.40 8.43 -11.54
C THR A 7 -9.30 9.44 -11.82
N ARG A 8 -9.07 10.36 -10.88
CA ARG A 8 -8.03 11.40 -10.99
C ARG A 8 -6.61 10.85 -11.14
N LEU A 9 -6.29 9.72 -10.49
CA LEU A 9 -4.93 9.16 -10.52
C LEU A 9 -4.71 8.30 -11.76
N ILE A 10 -5.73 7.52 -12.15
CA ILE A 10 -5.74 6.76 -13.41
C ILE A 10 -5.59 7.70 -14.61
N ASP A 11 -6.32 8.81 -14.62
CA ASP A 11 -6.27 9.81 -15.68
C ASP A 11 -4.89 10.50 -15.73
N CYS A 12 -4.30 10.79 -14.57
CA CYS A 12 -2.95 11.33 -14.46
C CYS A 12 -1.90 10.39 -15.06
N PHE A 13 -1.94 9.09 -14.73
CA PHE A 13 -1.01 8.12 -15.30
C PHE A 13 -1.19 7.94 -16.81
N ARG A 14 -2.43 7.99 -17.30
CA ARG A 14 -2.71 7.99 -18.74
C ARG A 14 -2.13 9.22 -19.44
N GLU A 15 -2.16 10.39 -18.80
CA GLU A 15 -1.55 11.61 -19.34
C GLU A 15 -0.01 11.51 -19.37
N LEU A 16 0.60 10.93 -18.32
CA LEU A 16 2.04 10.65 -18.24
C LEU A 16 2.48 9.65 -19.34
N GLU A 17 1.71 8.59 -19.55
CA GLU A 17 1.94 7.61 -20.63
C GLU A 17 2.03 8.30 -21.99
N ASN A 18 1.11 9.24 -22.26
CA ASN A 18 1.01 9.95 -23.54
C ASN A 18 2.08 11.03 -23.73
N LYS A 19 2.57 11.64 -22.64
CA LYS A 19 3.56 12.73 -22.70
C LYS A 19 5.01 12.25 -22.73
N CYS A 20 5.29 11.09 -22.14
CA CYS A 20 6.66 10.61 -21.91
C CYS A 20 7.02 9.46 -22.86
N ASP A 21 7.12 9.75 -24.14
CA ASP A 21 7.33 8.72 -25.17
C ASP A 21 8.69 7.99 -24.98
N LYS A 22 8.66 6.65 -24.88
CA LYS A 22 9.83 5.74 -24.77
C LYS A 22 10.73 5.92 -23.54
N THR A 23 10.18 6.35 -22.42
CA THR A 23 10.93 6.48 -21.16
C THR A 23 10.54 5.40 -20.13
N ILE A 24 11.43 5.12 -19.19
CA ILE A 24 11.14 4.28 -18.01
C ILE A 24 9.89 4.78 -17.29
N THR A 25 9.72 6.09 -17.22
CA THR A 25 8.58 6.77 -16.59
C THR A 25 7.23 6.42 -17.22
N SER A 26 7.14 6.30 -18.55
CA SER A 26 5.89 5.88 -19.21
C SER A 26 5.56 4.42 -18.92
N LYS A 27 6.58 3.54 -18.87
CA LYS A 27 6.40 2.14 -18.49
C LYS A 27 5.93 1.99 -17.03
N GLU A 28 6.50 2.76 -16.12
CA GLU A 28 6.09 2.78 -14.71
C GLU A 28 4.66 3.34 -14.54
N ALA A 29 4.33 4.44 -15.21
CA ALA A 29 2.99 5.01 -15.21
C ALA A 29 1.94 4.00 -15.71
N TYR A 30 2.25 3.29 -16.80
CA TYR A 30 1.41 2.19 -17.29
C TYR A 30 1.23 1.09 -16.23
N GLY A 31 2.31 0.65 -15.59
CA GLY A 31 2.26 -0.38 -14.54
C GLY A 31 1.36 0.04 -13.36
N LEU A 32 1.54 1.26 -12.86
CA LEU A 32 0.75 1.81 -11.76
C LEU A 32 -0.72 1.98 -12.14
N ARG A 33 -1.01 2.45 -13.36
CA ARG A 33 -2.39 2.52 -13.86
C ARG A 33 -3.04 1.14 -13.89
N ARG A 34 -2.32 0.12 -14.38
CA ARG A 34 -2.83 -1.26 -14.44
C ARG A 34 -3.10 -1.83 -13.06
N ALA A 35 -2.23 -1.59 -12.08
CA ALA A 35 -2.47 -1.99 -10.70
C ALA A 35 -3.74 -1.33 -10.13
N LEU A 36 -3.99 -0.04 -10.43
CA LEU A 36 -5.19 0.67 -9.98
C LEU A 36 -6.48 0.28 -10.71
N GLU A 37 -6.37 -0.36 -11.88
CA GLU A 37 -7.50 -0.94 -12.61
C GLU A 37 -7.81 -2.39 -12.16
N ASP A 38 -6.86 -3.05 -11.49
CA ASP A 38 -7.00 -4.42 -11.00
C ASP A 38 -7.93 -4.49 -9.79
N SER A 39 -8.96 -5.35 -9.88
CA SER A 39 -9.99 -5.44 -8.84
C SER A 39 -9.47 -6.04 -7.53
N ASP A 40 -8.52 -6.97 -7.60
CA ASP A 40 -7.98 -7.64 -6.43
C ASP A 40 -7.06 -6.68 -5.68
N PHE A 41 -6.21 -5.96 -6.40
CA PHE A 41 -5.39 -4.88 -5.84
C PHE A 41 -6.24 -3.82 -5.16
N ILE A 42 -7.32 -3.34 -5.80
CA ILE A 42 -8.24 -2.37 -5.19
C ILE A 42 -8.95 -2.94 -3.96
N PHE A 43 -9.31 -4.23 -3.97
CA PHE A 43 -9.87 -4.89 -2.80
C PHE A 43 -8.88 -4.88 -1.63
N PHE A 44 -7.64 -5.32 -1.85
CA PHE A 44 -6.60 -5.35 -0.82
C PHE A 44 -6.27 -3.93 -0.34
N LEU A 45 -6.10 -2.97 -1.26
CA LEU A 45 -5.85 -1.57 -0.92
C LEU A 45 -6.96 -1.00 -0.02
N THR A 46 -8.23 -1.28 -0.35
CA THR A 46 -9.37 -0.85 0.45
C THR A 46 -9.41 -1.54 1.81
N PHE A 47 -9.14 -2.84 1.84
CA PHE A 47 -9.10 -3.63 3.06
C PHE A 47 -8.00 -3.11 4.01
N PHE A 48 -6.79 -2.90 3.50
CA PHE A 48 -5.67 -2.38 4.27
C PHE A 48 -5.90 -0.94 4.71
N HIS A 49 -6.41 -0.07 3.84
CA HIS A 49 -6.73 1.32 4.22
C HIS A 49 -7.72 1.40 5.38
N LYS A 50 -8.70 0.48 5.43
CA LYS A 50 -9.66 0.40 6.55
C LYS A 50 -9.07 -0.25 7.78
N THR A 51 -8.26 -1.30 7.62
CA THR A 51 -7.81 -2.16 8.73
C THR A 51 -6.53 -1.65 9.39
N LEU A 52 -5.57 -1.12 8.63
CA LEU A 52 -4.28 -0.65 9.12
C LEU A 52 -4.36 0.40 10.24
N PRO A 53 -5.25 1.42 10.17
CA PRO A 53 -5.36 2.38 11.26
C PRO A 53 -5.72 1.72 12.60
N HIS A 54 -6.61 0.72 12.56
CA HIS A 54 -7.00 -0.03 13.76
C HIS A 54 -5.84 -0.89 14.29
N VAL A 55 -5.11 -1.56 13.40
CA VAL A 55 -3.90 -2.33 13.77
C VAL A 55 -2.87 -1.42 14.42
N ALA A 56 -2.63 -0.23 13.86
CA ALA A 56 -1.70 0.76 14.42
C ALA A 56 -2.13 1.21 15.83
N ILE A 57 -3.42 1.49 16.04
CA ILE A 57 -3.94 1.86 17.36
C ILE A 57 -3.73 0.73 18.38
N LEU A 58 -4.12 -0.50 18.02
CA LEU A 58 -3.95 -1.67 18.89
C LEU A 58 -2.48 -1.92 19.22
N PHE A 59 -1.61 -1.75 18.23
CA PHE A 59 -0.17 -1.89 18.42
C PHE A 59 0.40 -0.84 19.38
N ASN A 60 -0.01 0.43 19.23
CA ASN A 60 0.38 1.50 20.15
C ASN A 60 -0.13 1.26 21.58
N GLN A 61 -1.37 0.76 21.71
CA GLN A 61 -1.94 0.38 23.01
C GLN A 61 -1.20 -0.82 23.63
N PHE A 62 -0.86 -1.82 22.84
CA PHE A 62 -0.07 -2.97 23.28
C PHE A 62 1.32 -2.55 23.75
N GLN A 63 2.00 -1.67 23.01
CA GLN A 63 3.29 -1.12 23.42
C GLN A 63 3.18 -0.35 24.73
N SER A 64 2.25 0.59 24.85
CA SER A 64 2.13 1.41 26.07
C SER A 64 1.84 0.58 27.33
N ARG A 65 1.21 -0.59 27.20
CA ARG A 65 0.94 -1.52 28.31
C ARG A 65 2.09 -2.49 28.59
N ASN A 66 2.86 -2.87 27.57
CA ASN A 66 4.04 -3.73 27.74
C ASN A 66 5.29 -2.90 28.00
N LYS A 67 5.73 -2.84 29.26
CA LYS A 67 6.99 -2.19 29.66
C LYS A 67 8.24 -3.03 29.37
N ASP A 68 8.08 -4.27 28.93
CA ASP A 68 9.19 -5.11 28.50
C ASP A 68 9.75 -4.59 27.17
N ARG A 69 10.85 -3.83 27.27
CA ARG A 69 11.54 -3.24 26.11
C ARG A 69 12.04 -4.28 25.12
N THR A 70 12.38 -5.49 25.58
CA THR A 70 12.89 -6.54 24.71
C THR A 70 11.77 -7.06 23.81
N LEU A 71 10.60 -7.36 24.40
CA LEU A 71 9.43 -7.77 23.65
C LEU A 71 8.92 -6.66 22.72
N GLN A 72 8.84 -5.40 23.19
CA GLN A 72 8.47 -4.28 22.32
C GLN A 72 9.38 -4.17 21.09
N ARG A 73 10.70 -4.33 21.28
CA ARG A 73 11.68 -4.25 20.19
C ARG A 73 11.49 -5.39 19.18
N ILE A 74 11.23 -6.60 19.66
CA ILE A 74 10.98 -7.77 18.80
C ILE A 74 9.69 -7.57 17.99
N TYR A 75 8.57 -7.22 18.64
CA TYR A 75 7.30 -7.02 17.96
C TYR A 75 7.35 -5.87 16.95
N SER A 76 8.02 -4.76 17.28
CA SER A 76 8.22 -3.65 16.34
C SER A 76 9.04 -4.05 15.12
N LYS A 77 10.05 -4.91 15.32
CA LYS A 77 10.88 -5.40 14.22
C LYS A 77 10.12 -6.38 13.34
N LEU A 78 9.34 -7.29 13.93
CA LEU A 78 8.49 -8.25 13.19
C LEU A 78 7.41 -7.55 12.39
N LEU A 79 6.74 -6.53 12.97
CA LEU A 79 5.73 -5.76 12.25
C LEU A 79 6.33 -5.03 11.04
N LYS A 80 7.49 -4.38 11.21
CA LYS A 80 8.21 -3.73 10.11
C LYS A 80 8.60 -4.72 9.02
N MET A 81 9.20 -5.85 9.40
CA MET A 81 9.54 -6.92 8.45
C MET A 81 8.31 -7.45 7.70
N SER A 82 7.16 -7.59 8.38
CA SER A 82 5.92 -8.04 7.72
C SER A 82 5.37 -7.00 6.74
N MET A 83 5.52 -5.70 7.03
CA MET A 83 5.11 -4.62 6.13
C MET A 83 6.01 -4.56 4.89
N GLU A 84 7.33 -4.62 5.09
CA GLU A 84 8.32 -4.64 4.00
C GLU A 84 8.15 -5.87 3.10
N THR A 85 7.82 -7.04 3.67
CA THR A 85 7.56 -8.26 2.86
C THR A 85 6.23 -8.22 2.11
N MET A 86 5.23 -7.48 2.59
CA MET A 86 4.01 -7.24 1.82
C MET A 86 4.26 -6.30 0.63
N GLU A 87 5.16 -5.32 0.76
CA GLU A 87 5.58 -4.45 -0.36
C GLU A 87 6.34 -5.25 -1.44
N ILE A 88 7.26 -6.14 -1.03
CA ILE A 88 8.03 -6.99 -1.95
C ILE A 88 7.17 -7.99 -2.74
N ASN A 89 6.07 -8.48 -2.15
CA ASN A 89 5.15 -9.41 -2.81
C ASN A 89 4.11 -8.72 -3.69
N ALA A 90 3.95 -7.39 -3.59
CA ALA A 90 3.10 -6.61 -4.50
C ALA A 90 3.84 -6.24 -5.81
N GLU A 91 5.17 -6.38 -5.84
CA GLU A 91 6.04 -6.05 -6.99
C GLU A 91 6.48 -7.29 -7.81
N LYS A 92 6.08 -8.51 -7.41
CA LYS A 92 6.34 -9.77 -8.12
C LYS A 92 5.10 -10.31 -8.81
#